data_AF-A0A524CQR7-F1
#
_entry.id   AF-A0A524CQR7-F1
#
_cell.length_a   1.000
_cell.length_b   1.000
_cell.length_c   1.000
_cell.angle_alpha   90.00
_cell.angle_beta   90.00
_cell.angle_gamma   90.00
#
_symmetry.space_group_name_H-M   'P 1'
#
loop_
_entity.id
_entity.type
_entity.pdbx_description
1 polymer ?
#
loop_
_entity_poly.entity_id
_entity_poly.type
_entity_poly.pdbx_seq_one_letter_code
_entity_poly.pdbx_strand_id
1 'polypeptide(L)'
;MGYAASGGNGRLNDLWRFTITSKKWAWMSGNNTINQKGVYGEKGVLDITNYPGARYASVSWMDTDGNLWLFGGSGYNESAGPGRLNDLWRFTITSKKWAWMSGNNTIDEYGVYGEKGVPDITNYPGGRDSSVSWKDTDGNLRLFGGRGYAASGDNGLLNDLWRFGCFEESQPYWQIPSTDDDDNDQPTTPSGDFILLLIVVGIVGVVIYLVYKILKENLS
;
A
#
# COMPACT_ATOMS: atom_id res chain seq x y z
N MET A 1 0.99 14.48 9.35
CA MET A 1 -0.18 14.92 10.15
C MET A 1 -0.85 16.01 9.34
N GLY A 2 -2.17 15.94 9.18
CA GLY A 2 -2.96 16.89 8.39
C GLY A 2 -4.03 17.57 9.24
N TYR A 3 -4.65 18.59 8.65
CA TYR A 3 -5.81 19.27 9.25
C TYR A 3 -7.09 18.68 8.67
N ALA A 4 -8.02 18.26 9.54
CA ALA A 4 -9.36 17.89 9.12
C ALA A 4 -10.15 19.11 8.62
N ALA A 5 -11.25 18.86 7.90
CA ALA A 5 -12.19 19.90 7.50
C ALA A 5 -12.75 20.69 8.70
N SER A 6 -12.77 20.08 9.90
CA SER A 6 -13.17 20.71 11.15
C SER A 6 -12.08 21.57 11.81
N GLY A 7 -10.88 21.67 11.22
CA GLY A 7 -9.75 22.48 11.74
C GLY A 7 -8.86 21.78 12.77
N GLY A 8 -9.18 20.55 13.17
CA GLY A 8 -8.34 19.75 14.08
C GLY A 8 -7.11 19.17 13.38
N ASN A 9 -5.97 19.10 14.08
CA ASN A 9 -4.73 18.48 13.58
C ASN A 9 -4.66 17.01 14.01
N GLY A 10 -4.37 16.11 13.07
CA GLY A 10 -4.35 14.67 13.32
C GLY A 10 -3.95 13.84 12.11
N ARG A 11 -4.04 12.52 12.23
CA ARG A 11 -3.87 11.62 11.07
C ARG A 11 -5.18 11.60 10.29
N LEU A 12 -5.09 11.50 8.97
CA LEU A 12 -6.25 11.41 8.08
C LEU A 12 -6.21 10.10 7.30
N ASN A 13 -7.33 9.74 6.69
CA ASN A 13 -7.48 8.62 5.76
C ASN A 13 -8.27 9.02 4.50
N ASP A 14 -8.37 10.30 4.20
CA ASP A 14 -9.05 10.79 3.00
C ASP A 14 -8.24 10.48 1.73
N LEU A 15 -8.88 9.80 0.78
CA LEU A 15 -8.34 9.51 -0.53
C LEU A 15 -8.89 10.51 -1.54
N TRP A 16 -7.98 11.22 -2.20
CA TRP A 16 -8.30 12.19 -3.24
C TRP A 16 -7.74 11.75 -4.59
N ARG A 17 -8.46 12.09 -5.67
CA ARG A 17 -7.99 11.92 -7.05
C ARG A 17 -7.90 13.27 -7.72
N PHE A 18 -6.74 13.59 -8.27
CA PHE A 18 -6.57 14.73 -9.16
C PHE A 18 -6.70 14.29 -10.62
N THR A 19 -7.48 15.02 -11.41
CA THR A 19 -7.60 14.79 -12.86
C THR A 19 -6.85 15.89 -13.59
N ILE A 20 -5.79 15.55 -14.33
CA ILE A 20 -4.93 16.52 -15.02
C ILE A 20 -5.72 17.33 -16.06
N THR A 21 -6.48 16.66 -16.92
CA THR A 21 -7.20 17.30 -18.04
C THR A 21 -8.20 18.35 -17.56
N SER A 22 -8.92 18.07 -16.47
CA SER A 22 -9.90 18.99 -15.89
C SER A 22 -9.32 19.88 -14.79
N LYS A 23 -8.09 19.62 -14.33
CA LYS A 23 -7.41 20.27 -13.20
C LYS A 23 -8.26 20.29 -11.92
N LYS A 24 -9.01 19.23 -11.66
CA LYS A 24 -9.95 19.12 -10.53
C LYS A 24 -9.56 18.01 -9.56
N TRP A 25 -9.78 18.26 -8.28
CA TRP A 25 -9.74 17.26 -7.22
C TRP A 25 -11.13 16.67 -7.02
N ALA A 26 -11.18 15.36 -6.78
CA ALA A 26 -12.37 14.64 -6.36
C ALA A 26 -12.06 13.83 -5.10
N TRP A 27 -12.92 13.93 -4.10
CA TRP A 27 -12.86 13.04 -2.95
C TRP A 27 -13.37 11.66 -3.36
N MET A 28 -12.58 10.63 -3.11
CA MET A 28 -12.85 9.28 -3.59
C MET A 28 -13.31 8.34 -2.48
N SER A 29 -12.70 8.44 -1.30
CA SER A 29 -12.98 7.55 -0.17
C SER A 29 -12.38 8.09 1.13
N GLY A 30 -12.68 7.45 2.26
CA GLY A 30 -12.11 7.76 3.56
C GLY A 30 -12.94 8.78 4.32
N ASN A 31 -12.37 9.36 5.37
CA ASN A 31 -13.08 10.28 6.25
C ASN A 31 -12.39 11.66 6.27
N ASN A 32 -13.19 12.72 6.44
CA ASN A 32 -12.71 14.10 6.51
C ASN A 32 -12.44 14.59 7.95
N THR A 33 -12.51 13.68 8.92
CA THR A 33 -12.18 13.91 10.32
C THR A 33 -10.87 13.20 10.70
N ILE A 34 -10.20 13.71 11.72
CA ILE A 34 -8.93 13.15 12.17
C ILE A 34 -9.09 11.86 12.96
N ASN A 35 -8.02 11.07 12.99
CA ASN A 35 -7.81 9.92 13.88
C ASN A 35 -8.93 8.86 13.79
N GLN A 36 -9.51 8.74 12.60
CA GLN A 36 -10.57 7.76 12.35
C GLN A 36 -10.00 6.35 12.28
N LYS A 37 -10.73 5.42 12.87
CA LYS A 37 -10.46 3.98 12.81
C LYS A 37 -10.73 3.43 11.42
N GLY A 38 -10.10 2.31 11.09
CA GLY A 38 -10.42 1.58 9.87
C GLY A 38 -11.74 0.81 10.00
N VAL A 39 -12.38 0.53 8.87
CA VAL A 39 -13.53 -0.37 8.76
C VAL A 39 -13.15 -1.46 7.77
N TYR A 40 -12.89 -2.68 8.26
CA TYR A 40 -12.26 -3.74 7.46
C TYR A 40 -13.24 -4.59 6.68
N GLY A 41 -14.45 -4.77 7.20
CA GLY A 41 -15.45 -5.66 6.61
C GLY A 41 -14.92 -7.09 6.51
N GLU A 42 -15.35 -7.82 5.47
CA GLU A 42 -14.86 -9.16 5.18
C GLU A 42 -13.55 -9.10 4.35
N LYS A 43 -12.55 -9.90 4.75
CA LYS A 43 -11.26 -9.97 4.06
C LYS A 43 -11.47 -10.43 2.60
N GLY A 44 -10.86 -9.70 1.66
CA GLY A 44 -10.95 -9.93 0.22
C GLY A 44 -12.18 -9.31 -0.45
N VAL A 45 -13.13 -8.77 0.32
CA VAL A 45 -14.41 -8.28 -0.21
C VAL A 45 -14.40 -6.76 -0.37
N LEU A 46 -14.77 -6.30 -1.58
CA LEU A 46 -14.93 -4.88 -1.89
C LEU A 46 -16.24 -4.36 -1.31
N ASP A 47 -16.17 -3.37 -0.43
CA ASP A 47 -17.34 -2.69 0.11
C ASP A 47 -17.16 -1.16 0.07
N ILE A 48 -18.27 -0.43 -0.03
CA ILE A 48 -18.26 1.04 0.00
C ILE A 48 -18.03 1.58 1.41
N THR A 49 -18.36 0.79 2.43
CA THR A 49 -18.17 1.11 3.84
C THR A 49 -16.77 0.76 4.31
N ASN A 50 -16.01 -0.04 3.55
CA ASN A 50 -14.64 -0.39 3.87
C ASN A 50 -13.70 0.79 3.62
N TYR A 51 -12.79 1.04 4.56
CA TYR A 51 -11.69 1.98 4.38
C TYR A 51 -10.56 1.77 5.39
N PRO A 52 -9.30 2.03 4.98
CA PRO A 52 -8.17 2.02 5.90
C PRO A 52 -8.34 3.12 6.96
N GLY A 53 -7.90 2.85 8.18
CA GLY A 53 -7.88 3.88 9.22
C GLY A 53 -6.77 4.92 9.01
N ALA A 54 -6.89 6.03 9.75
CA ALA A 54 -6.01 7.18 9.64
C ALA A 54 -4.55 6.83 9.92
N ARG A 55 -3.63 7.18 9.01
CA ARG A 55 -2.24 6.72 9.06
C ARG A 55 -1.24 7.68 8.42
N TYR A 56 0.04 7.42 8.63
CA TYR A 56 1.16 8.04 7.90
C TYR A 56 2.30 7.03 7.70
N ALA A 57 3.26 7.36 6.83
CA ALA A 57 4.43 6.54 6.52
C ALA A 57 4.10 5.10 6.09
N SER A 58 2.93 4.92 5.47
CA SER A 58 2.56 3.74 4.71
C SER A 58 3.28 3.73 3.36
N VAL A 59 3.41 2.56 2.77
CA VAL A 59 3.80 2.41 1.36
C VAL A 59 2.57 2.19 0.50
N SER A 60 2.68 2.56 -0.78
CA SER A 60 1.57 2.43 -1.73
C SER A 60 2.09 2.24 -3.14
N TRP A 61 1.33 1.53 -3.97
CA TRP A 61 1.66 1.28 -5.37
C TRP A 61 0.40 1.09 -6.21
N MET A 62 0.57 1.04 -7.52
CA MET A 62 -0.49 0.68 -8.46
C MET A 62 -0.14 -0.63 -9.17
N ASP A 63 -1.11 -1.53 -9.26
CA ASP A 63 -1.01 -2.73 -10.09
C ASP A 63 -1.24 -2.39 -11.58
N THR A 64 -1.15 -3.40 -12.43
CA THR A 64 -1.33 -3.29 -13.89
C THR A 64 -2.77 -2.96 -14.28
N ASP A 65 -3.75 -3.30 -13.43
CA ASP A 65 -5.17 -2.99 -13.64
C ASP A 65 -5.53 -1.57 -13.14
N GLY A 66 -4.55 -0.85 -12.60
CA GLY A 66 -4.71 0.49 -12.06
C GLY A 66 -5.38 0.53 -10.69
N ASN A 67 -5.51 -0.58 -9.96
CA ASN A 67 -5.93 -0.53 -8.57
C ASN A 67 -4.82 0.06 -7.70
N LEU A 68 -5.19 0.86 -6.72
CA LEU A 68 -4.28 1.40 -5.72
C LEU A 68 -4.14 0.41 -4.57
N TRP A 69 -2.91 0.07 -4.21
CA TRP A 69 -2.58 -0.73 -3.06
C TRP A 69 -1.92 0.12 -1.97
N LEU A 70 -2.21 -0.22 -0.72
CA LEU A 70 -1.73 0.49 0.47
C LEU A 70 -1.35 -0.53 1.53
N PHE A 71 -0.13 -0.43 2.06
CA PHE A 71 0.35 -1.33 3.11
C PHE A 71 0.96 -0.57 4.28
N GLY A 72 0.59 -1.02 5.48
CA GLY A 72 1.20 -0.65 6.76
C GLY A 72 1.10 0.84 7.10
N GLY A 73 2.18 1.35 7.71
CA GLY A 73 2.27 2.69 8.28
C GLY A 73 1.99 2.72 9.78
N SER A 74 2.09 3.89 10.39
CA SER A 74 1.63 4.10 11.77
C SER A 74 0.25 4.76 11.74
N GLY A 75 -0.74 4.15 12.36
CA GLY A 75 -2.12 4.60 12.25
C GLY A 75 -3.08 3.90 13.19
N TYR A 76 -4.35 4.12 12.90
CA TYR A 76 -5.47 3.49 13.59
C TYR A 76 -5.97 2.31 12.76
N ASN A 77 -6.15 1.18 13.41
CA ASN A 77 -6.89 0.02 12.92
C ASN A 77 -8.34 0.07 13.47
N GLU A 78 -8.98 -1.08 13.70
CA GLU A 78 -10.28 -1.17 14.41
C GLU A 78 -10.16 -1.02 15.94
N SER A 79 -8.98 -1.24 16.52
CA SER A 79 -8.72 -1.12 17.95
C SER A 79 -8.73 0.33 18.46
N ALA A 80 -8.63 0.52 19.78
CA ALA A 80 -8.84 1.80 20.44
C ALA A 80 -7.69 2.82 20.29
N GLY A 81 -6.48 2.42 19.89
CA GLY A 81 -5.31 3.29 19.86
C GLY A 81 -4.46 3.17 18.58
N PRO A 82 -3.56 4.14 18.32
CA PRO A 82 -2.67 4.08 17.18
C PRO A 82 -1.48 3.14 17.44
N GLY A 83 -1.02 2.46 16.40
CA GLY A 83 0.18 1.62 16.42
C GLY A 83 0.72 1.42 15.02
N ARG A 84 1.66 0.48 14.84
CA ARG A 84 2.14 0.07 13.53
C ARG A 84 1.18 -0.94 12.91
N LEU A 85 0.92 -0.76 11.63
CA LEU A 85 -0.03 -1.56 10.89
C LEU A 85 0.72 -2.48 9.92
N ASN A 86 0.13 -3.63 9.63
CA ASN A 86 0.53 -4.53 8.55
C ASN A 86 -0.66 -4.94 7.66
N ASP A 87 -1.75 -4.19 7.74
CA ASP A 87 -2.90 -4.37 6.87
C ASP A 87 -2.53 -4.00 5.42
N LEU A 88 -2.92 -4.88 4.51
CA LEU A 88 -2.82 -4.64 3.08
C LEU A 88 -4.22 -4.34 2.53
N TRP A 89 -4.33 -3.23 1.82
CA TRP A 89 -5.58 -2.76 1.24
C TRP A 89 -5.48 -2.60 -0.27
N ARG A 90 -6.56 -2.91 -0.98
CA ARG A 90 -6.73 -2.61 -2.40
C ARG A 90 -7.92 -1.70 -2.61
N PHE A 91 -7.71 -0.58 -3.29
CA PHE A 91 -8.74 0.32 -3.78
C PHE A 91 -8.93 0.13 -5.28
N THR A 92 -10.12 -0.32 -5.67
CA THR A 92 -10.48 -0.47 -7.07
C THR A 92 -11.03 0.85 -7.60
N ILE A 93 -10.36 1.46 -8.58
CA ILE A 93 -10.71 2.79 -9.09
C ILE A 93 -12.09 2.80 -9.77
N THR A 94 -12.44 1.73 -10.49
CA THR A 94 -13.70 1.63 -11.25
C THR A 94 -14.91 1.58 -10.31
N SER A 95 -14.85 0.78 -9.26
CA SER A 95 -15.91 0.64 -8.25
C SER A 95 -15.83 1.66 -7.11
N LYS A 96 -14.67 2.31 -6.94
CA LYS A 96 -14.33 3.24 -5.85
C LYS A 96 -14.49 2.62 -4.46
N LYS A 97 -14.09 1.36 -4.31
CA LYS A 97 -14.23 0.59 -3.08
C LYS A 97 -12.89 0.08 -2.58
N TRP A 98 -12.75 0.00 -1.27
CA TRP A 98 -11.63 -0.68 -0.63
C TRP A 98 -11.99 -2.13 -0.32
N ALA A 99 -10.99 -3.00 -0.36
CA ALA A 99 -11.00 -4.33 0.22
C ALA A 99 -9.76 -4.50 1.09
N TRP A 100 -9.93 -5.07 2.29
CA TRP A 100 -8.83 -5.53 3.11
C TRP A 100 -8.35 -6.87 2.57
N MET A 101 -7.13 -6.95 2.08
CA MET A 101 -6.66 -8.09 1.28
C MET A 101 -5.79 -9.06 2.10
N SER A 102 -4.97 -8.56 3.01
CA SER A 102 -4.06 -9.39 3.83
C SER A 102 -3.58 -8.63 5.07
N GLY A 103 -2.83 -9.31 5.93
CA GLY A 103 -2.37 -8.79 7.23
C GLY A 103 -3.46 -8.83 8.30
N ASN A 104 -3.29 -8.02 9.34
CA ASN A 104 -4.12 -8.01 10.53
C ASN A 104 -4.98 -6.75 10.64
N ASN A 105 -6.11 -6.86 11.35
CA ASN A 105 -6.93 -5.72 11.75
C ASN A 105 -6.62 -5.25 13.19
N THR A 106 -5.52 -5.74 13.77
CA THR A 106 -4.90 -5.34 15.05
C THR A 106 -3.65 -4.48 14.79
N ILE A 107 -3.10 -3.85 15.84
CA ILE A 107 -1.85 -3.06 15.76
C ILE A 107 -0.66 -3.85 16.30
N ASP A 108 0.54 -3.45 15.90
CA ASP A 108 1.82 -3.89 16.48
C ASP A 108 2.04 -5.41 16.40
N GLU A 109 1.49 -6.04 15.37
CA GLU A 109 1.57 -7.49 15.15
C GLU A 109 2.91 -7.93 14.57
N TYR A 110 3.34 -9.13 14.96
CA TYR A 110 4.49 -9.80 14.36
C TYR A 110 4.20 -10.27 12.93
N GLY A 111 5.25 -10.39 12.12
CA GLY A 111 5.15 -10.94 10.78
C GLY A 111 5.13 -12.47 10.77
N VAL A 112 4.45 -13.05 9.78
CA VAL A 112 4.49 -14.49 9.49
C VAL A 112 5.35 -14.69 8.25
N TYR A 113 6.57 -15.18 8.45
CA TYR A 113 7.63 -15.24 7.43
C TYR A 113 7.54 -16.48 6.55
N GLY A 114 6.90 -17.55 7.05
CA GLY A 114 6.83 -18.84 6.37
C GLY A 114 8.21 -19.44 6.10
N GLU A 115 8.27 -20.30 5.08
CA GLU A 115 9.51 -20.82 4.54
C GLU A 115 10.09 -19.84 3.50
N LYS A 116 11.39 -19.56 3.59
CA LYS A 116 12.06 -18.61 2.70
C LYS A 116 11.99 -19.08 1.24
N GLY A 117 11.57 -18.21 0.33
CA GLY A 117 11.39 -18.52 -1.09
C GLY A 117 10.09 -19.28 -1.41
N VAL A 118 9.24 -19.56 -0.41
CA VAL A 118 7.97 -20.25 -0.61
C VAL A 118 6.81 -19.27 -0.40
N PRO A 119 6.03 -18.95 -1.45
CA PRO A 119 4.89 -18.08 -1.33
C PRO A 119 3.71 -18.79 -0.64
N ASP A 120 3.07 -18.11 0.32
CA ASP A 120 1.89 -18.58 1.02
C ASP A 120 0.96 -17.40 1.34
N ILE A 121 -0.36 -17.61 1.27
CA ILE A 121 -1.37 -16.58 1.55
C ILE A 121 -1.39 -16.14 3.02
N THR A 122 -0.87 -16.99 3.91
CA THR A 122 -0.75 -16.74 5.34
C THR A 122 0.52 -15.98 5.70
N ASN A 123 1.46 -15.83 4.76
CA ASN A 123 2.65 -15.03 4.97
C ASN A 123 2.31 -13.53 4.88
N TYR A 124 2.84 -12.75 5.82
CA TYR A 124 2.74 -11.29 5.78
C TYR A 124 3.86 -10.63 6.61
N PRO A 125 4.34 -9.44 6.21
CA PRO A 125 5.24 -8.67 7.03
C PRO A 125 4.58 -8.23 8.33
N GLY A 126 5.37 -8.08 9.39
CA GLY A 126 4.88 -7.52 10.66
C GLY A 126 4.59 -6.02 10.57
N GLY A 127 3.88 -5.51 11.58
CA GLY A 127 3.47 -4.10 11.69
C GLY A 127 4.66 -3.18 11.51
N ARG A 128 4.64 -2.31 10.50
CA ARG A 128 5.79 -1.45 10.17
C ARG A 128 5.40 -0.13 9.54
N ASP A 129 6.26 0.86 9.75
CA ASP A 129 6.21 2.16 9.09
C ASP A 129 7.54 2.46 8.40
N SER A 130 7.53 3.46 7.52
CA SER A 130 8.74 4.02 6.90
C SER A 130 9.55 3.02 6.07
N SER A 131 8.88 1.99 5.54
CA SER A 131 9.48 1.04 4.60
C SER A 131 9.70 1.69 3.23
N VAL A 132 10.60 1.09 2.45
CA VAL A 132 10.82 1.46 1.04
C VAL A 132 10.16 0.42 0.15
N SER A 133 9.57 0.85 -0.96
CA SER A 133 8.96 -0.05 -1.94
C SER A 133 9.32 0.31 -3.37
N TRP A 134 9.43 -0.70 -4.23
CA TRP A 134 9.59 -0.56 -5.68
C TRP A 134 8.89 -1.72 -6.40
N LYS A 135 8.73 -1.62 -7.72
CA LYS A 135 8.31 -2.75 -8.56
C LYS A 135 9.52 -3.32 -9.28
N ASP A 136 9.61 -4.64 -9.38
CA ASP A 136 10.59 -5.30 -10.25
C ASP A 136 10.13 -5.33 -11.71
N THR A 137 10.94 -5.94 -12.58
CA THR A 137 10.69 -5.96 -14.03
C THR A 137 9.47 -6.79 -14.42
N ASP A 138 9.12 -7.77 -13.60
CA ASP A 138 7.92 -8.60 -13.72
C ASP A 138 6.67 -7.94 -13.12
N GLY A 139 6.82 -6.75 -12.53
CA GLY A 139 5.74 -5.98 -11.92
C GLY A 139 5.37 -6.43 -10.50
N ASN A 140 6.12 -7.36 -9.90
CA ASN A 140 5.93 -7.69 -8.49
C ASN A 140 6.38 -6.51 -7.63
N LEU A 141 5.68 -6.29 -6.51
CA LEU A 141 6.11 -5.30 -5.54
C LEU A 141 7.21 -5.89 -4.67
N ARG A 142 8.25 -5.11 -4.44
CA ARG A 142 9.25 -5.32 -3.41
C ARG A 142 9.04 -4.33 -2.26
N LEU A 143 9.17 -4.83 -1.04
CA LEU A 143 9.10 -4.07 0.20
C LEU A 143 10.36 -4.36 1.02
N PHE A 144 11.10 -3.32 1.38
CA PHE A 144 12.35 -3.45 2.13
C PHE A 144 12.33 -2.65 3.43
N GLY A 145 12.69 -3.34 4.51
CA GLY A 145 12.96 -2.76 5.81
C GLY A 145 11.82 -1.91 6.39
N GLY A 146 12.20 -0.78 6.98
CA GLY A 146 11.33 0.08 7.79
C GLY A 146 11.57 -0.11 9.28
N ARG A 147 10.68 0.43 10.11
CA ARG A 147 10.73 0.24 11.57
C ARG A 147 9.46 -0.47 12.04
N GLY A 148 9.63 -1.55 12.79
CA GLY A 148 8.50 -2.29 13.32
C GLY A 148 8.87 -3.67 13.84
N TYR A 149 7.93 -4.59 13.64
CA TYR A 149 7.99 -5.94 14.21
C TYR A 149 8.41 -6.95 13.14
N ALA A 150 9.44 -7.74 13.46
CA ALA A 150 9.87 -8.89 12.66
C ALA A 150 8.97 -10.11 12.98
N ALA A 151 9.45 -11.34 12.78
CA ALA A 151 8.74 -12.55 13.21
C ALA A 151 8.68 -12.73 14.73
N SER A 152 9.60 -12.09 15.47
CA SER A 152 9.68 -12.10 16.94
C SER A 152 10.60 -10.98 17.43
N GLY A 153 10.68 -10.79 18.74
CA GLY A 153 11.55 -9.81 19.39
C GLY A 153 10.92 -8.43 19.53
N ASP A 154 11.72 -7.43 19.86
CA ASP A 154 11.21 -6.08 20.07
C ASP A 154 11.07 -5.29 18.76
N ASN A 155 10.29 -4.22 18.81
CA ASN A 155 10.19 -3.22 17.75
C ASN A 155 11.57 -2.62 17.42
N GLY A 156 12.00 -2.74 16.16
CA GLY A 156 13.32 -2.33 15.72
C GLY A 156 13.37 -1.92 14.24
N LEU A 157 14.59 -1.63 13.77
CA LEU A 157 14.86 -1.45 12.35
C LEU A 157 14.90 -2.81 11.68
N LEU A 158 14.17 -2.92 10.57
CA LEU A 158 14.07 -4.16 9.81
C LEU A 158 14.97 -4.06 8.57
N ASN A 159 15.56 -5.19 8.20
CA ASN A 159 16.40 -5.36 7.02
C ASN A 159 15.89 -6.50 6.13
N ASP A 160 14.64 -6.89 6.30
CA ASP A 160 13.97 -7.93 5.51
C ASP A 160 13.52 -7.38 4.16
N LEU A 161 13.55 -8.25 3.15
CA LEU A 161 13.01 -8.00 1.82
C LEU A 161 11.81 -8.92 1.62
N TRP A 162 10.69 -8.33 1.22
CA TRP A 162 9.49 -9.05 0.86
C TRP A 162 9.16 -8.80 -0.61
N ARG A 163 8.69 -9.84 -1.28
CA ARG A 163 8.04 -9.77 -2.58
C ARG A 163 6.55 -9.99 -2.37
N PHE A 164 5.76 -9.16 -3.03
CA PHE A 164 4.32 -9.27 -3.12
C PHE A 164 3.93 -9.57 -4.55
N GLY A 165 3.14 -10.62 -4.70
CA GLY A 165 2.57 -11.03 -5.97
C GLY A 165 1.09 -11.41 -5.81
N CYS A 166 0.45 -11.64 -6.94
CA CYS A 166 -0.87 -12.26 -7.00
C CYS A 166 -0.69 -13.66 -7.58
N PHE A 167 -1.25 -14.69 -6.93
CA PHE A 167 -1.50 -15.94 -7.65
C PHE A 167 -2.64 -15.71 -8.63
N GLU A 168 -2.68 -16.51 -9.70
CA GLU A 168 -3.69 -16.47 -10.76
C GLU A 168 -5.06 -15.93 -10.27
N GLU A 169 -5.40 -14.76 -10.79
CA GLU A 169 -6.70 -14.07 -10.76
C GLU A 169 -7.42 -13.71 -9.44
N SER A 170 -6.89 -13.88 -8.21
CA SER A 170 -7.56 -13.17 -7.08
C SER A 170 -6.84 -13.00 -5.74
N GLN A 171 -5.84 -13.83 -5.40
CA GLN A 171 -5.32 -13.86 -4.03
C GLN A 171 -3.90 -13.28 -3.93
N PRO A 172 -3.72 -12.17 -3.20
CA PRO A 172 -2.41 -11.61 -2.92
C PRO A 172 -1.63 -12.46 -1.92
N TYR A 173 -0.31 -12.52 -2.06
CA TYR A 173 0.58 -13.16 -1.09
C TYR A 173 1.85 -12.34 -0.85
N TRP A 174 2.49 -12.61 0.29
CA TRP A 174 3.83 -12.11 0.59
C TRP A 174 4.83 -13.28 0.63
N GLN A 175 6.06 -13.03 0.22
CA GLN A 175 7.15 -14.00 0.35
C GLN A 175 8.48 -13.32 0.61
N ILE A 176 9.40 -14.05 1.23
CA ILE A 176 10.80 -13.61 1.35
C ILE A 176 11.55 -14.17 0.15
N PRO A 177 12.24 -13.33 -0.65
CA PRO A 177 13.02 -13.83 -1.78
C PRO A 177 14.12 -14.82 -1.36
N SER A 178 14.32 -15.86 -2.15
CA SER A 178 15.45 -16.79 -2.01
C SER A 178 16.72 -16.16 -2.63
N THR A 179 17.90 -16.79 -2.45
CA THR A 179 19.16 -16.31 -3.06
C THR A 179 19.25 -16.58 -4.56
N ASP A 180 18.33 -17.40 -5.10
CA ASP A 180 18.30 -17.83 -6.51
C ASP A 180 17.09 -17.22 -7.25
N ASP A 181 16.43 -16.22 -6.65
CA ASP A 181 15.32 -15.45 -7.24
C ASP A 181 15.91 -14.41 -8.24
N ASP A 182 16.76 -14.88 -9.17
CA ASP A 182 17.26 -14.11 -10.30
C ASP A 182 16.07 -13.89 -11.26
N ASP A 183 15.80 -12.62 -11.58
CA ASP A 183 14.80 -12.09 -12.52
C ASP A 183 15.02 -12.61 -13.97
N ASN A 184 15.04 -13.93 -14.18
CA ASN A 184 15.30 -14.59 -15.46
C ASN A 184 14.03 -14.94 -16.24
N ASP A 185 12.84 -14.58 -15.73
CA ASP A 185 11.63 -14.63 -16.54
C ASP A 185 11.62 -13.47 -17.54
N GLN A 186 11.41 -13.80 -18.81
CA GLN A 186 11.46 -12.84 -19.91
C GLN A 186 10.33 -11.82 -19.78
N PRO A 187 10.60 -10.51 -19.96
CA PRO A 187 9.61 -9.47 -19.73
C PRO A 187 8.46 -9.54 -20.74
N THR A 188 7.22 -9.73 -20.26
CA THR A 188 6.02 -9.43 -21.06
C THR A 188 5.63 -7.98 -20.82
N THR A 189 5.97 -7.10 -21.75
CA THR A 189 5.59 -5.68 -21.70
C THR A 189 4.07 -5.50 -21.80
N PRO A 190 3.39 -4.89 -20.81
CA PRO A 190 2.01 -4.44 -21.00
C PRO A 190 1.99 -3.09 -21.71
N SER A 191 1.25 -2.98 -22.81
CA SER A 191 0.91 -1.71 -23.45
C SER A 191 -0.33 -1.12 -22.76
N GLY A 192 -0.18 -0.02 -22.03
CA GLY A 192 -1.31 0.67 -21.41
C GLY A 192 -0.97 2.10 -21.01
N ASP A 193 -1.97 2.99 -21.13
CA ASP A 193 -1.89 4.41 -20.81
C ASP A 193 -1.65 4.65 -19.32
N PHE A 194 -0.78 5.62 -19.00
CA PHE A 194 -0.38 5.96 -17.63
C PHE A 194 -1.29 7.02 -17.01
N ILE A 195 -1.82 6.74 -15.81
CA ILE A 195 -2.54 7.72 -14.97
C ILE A 195 -1.61 8.18 -13.84
N LEU A 196 -1.38 9.49 -13.73
CA LEU A 196 -0.66 10.09 -12.61
C LEU A 196 -1.61 10.22 -11.40
N LEU A 197 -1.39 9.44 -10.35
CA LEU A 197 -2.11 9.57 -9.07
C LEU A 197 -1.20 10.20 -8.02
N LEU A 198 -1.54 11.41 -7.57
CA LEU A 198 -0.92 12.04 -6.39
C LEU A 198 -1.58 11.47 -5.13
N ILE A 199 -0.81 10.79 -4.28
CA ILE A 199 -1.24 10.47 -2.91
C ILE A 199 -0.71 11.59 -2.01
N VAL A 200 -1.58 12.55 -1.68
CA VAL A 200 -1.26 13.58 -0.69
C VAL A 200 -1.56 13.00 0.69
N VAL A 201 -0.55 12.38 1.32
CA VAL A 201 -0.61 12.14 2.77
C VAL A 201 -0.07 13.39 3.43
N GLY A 202 -0.96 14.18 4.05
CA GLY A 202 -0.68 15.52 4.54
C GLY A 202 0.62 15.64 5.36
N ILE A 203 1.63 16.25 4.73
CA ILE A 203 2.67 17.08 5.32
C ILE A 203 2.96 18.19 4.28
N VAL A 204 3.02 19.44 4.75
CA VAL A 204 3.64 20.54 4.01
C VAL A 204 5.11 20.16 3.79
N GLY A 205 5.48 19.72 2.58
CA GLY A 205 6.88 19.71 2.16
C GLY A 205 7.57 18.38 1.88
N VAL A 206 6.86 17.30 1.49
CA VAL A 206 7.53 16.17 0.82
C VAL A 206 6.76 15.77 -0.44
N VAL A 207 7.29 16.17 -1.59
CA VAL A 207 6.91 15.65 -2.91
C VAL A 207 7.76 14.41 -3.14
N ILE A 208 7.17 13.22 -3.10
CA ILE A 208 7.83 12.00 -3.59
C ILE A 208 7.69 12.02 -5.12
N TYR A 209 8.80 12.21 -5.82
CA TYR A 209 8.89 12.04 -7.27
C TYR A 209 9.04 10.55 -7.58
N LEU A 210 8.22 10.03 -8.49
CA LEU A 210 8.47 8.75 -9.18
C LEU A 210 8.45 8.98 -10.70
N VAL A 211 9.31 8.22 -11.37
CA VAL A 211 10.01 8.50 -12.63
C VAL A 211 9.09 8.53 -13.86
N TYR A 212 9.29 9.54 -14.73
CA TYR A 212 8.73 9.59 -16.09
C TYR A 212 9.65 8.85 -17.08
N LYS A 213 9.08 8.02 -17.96
CA LYS A 213 9.72 7.63 -19.23
C LYS A 213 9.09 8.44 -20.35
N ILE A 214 9.86 9.36 -20.94
CA ILE A 214 9.49 10.07 -22.16
C ILE A 214 9.65 9.09 -23.32
N LEU A 215 8.57 8.77 -24.03
CA LEU A 215 8.67 8.15 -25.34
C LEU A 215 9.11 9.23 -26.34
N LYS A 216 10.26 9.03 -26.98
CA LYS A 216 10.61 9.77 -28.20
C LYS A 216 9.61 9.36 -29.28
N GLU A 217 8.73 10.27 -29.66
CA GLU A 217 8.03 10.17 -30.94
C GLU A 217 9.09 10.32 -32.04
N ASN A 218 9.26 9.27 -32.85
CA ASN A 218 10.06 9.36 -34.07
C ASN A 218 9.29 10.19 -35.09
N LEU A 219 9.71 11.45 -35.25
CA LEU A 219 9.48 12.21 -36.47
C LEU A 219 10.43 11.69 -37.55
N SER A 220 9.88 10.93 -38.50
CA SER A 220 10.25 10.95 -39.93
C SER A 220 9.20 10.20 -40.74
#